data_AF-A0AAN7UES5-F1
#
_entry.id   AF-A0AAN7UES5-F1
#
_cell.length_a   1.000
_cell.length_b   1.000
_cell.length_c   1.000
_cell.angle_alpha   90.00
_cell.angle_beta   90.00
_cell.angle_gamma   90.00
#
_symmetry.space_group_name_H-M   'P 1'
#
loop_
_entity.id
_entity.type
_entity.pdbx_description
1 polymer ?
#
loop_
_entity_poly.entity_id
_entity_poly.type
_entity_poly.pdbx_seq_one_letter_code
_entity_poly.pdbx_strand_id
1 'polypeptide(L)'
;MKIFLIISIFICILFILNVEGQGCTPFLEKFKDPKKCIQISIAGVNSQSMSQEGYKGNLMFKNGLLVNNGTIINLQTYETTCTSYRKFVQPFFADDQFQINDFSITTDGNIKYGGVTRKLTCLGGDGFASFKSNYYLYSLTMRSYDNCPPLYYGEPCKQ
;
A
#
# COMPACT_ATOMS: atom_id res chain seq x y z
N MET A 1 13.04 43.68 23.64
CA MET A 1 13.74 42.83 22.66
C MET A 1 13.95 41.38 23.11
N LYS A 2 14.51 41.10 24.31
CA LYS A 2 14.78 39.72 24.76
C LYS A 2 13.54 38.82 24.87
N ILE A 3 12.39 39.36 25.30
CA ILE A 3 11.14 38.60 25.47
C ILE A 3 10.57 38.13 24.11
N PHE A 4 10.61 38.98 23.09
CA PHE A 4 10.17 38.62 21.74
C PHE A 4 11.00 37.49 21.12
N LEU A 5 12.31 37.48 21.37
CA LEU A 5 13.20 36.41 20.89
C LEU A 5 12.86 35.06 21.53
N ILE A 6 12.59 35.05 22.83
CA ILE A 6 12.23 33.84 23.58
C ILE A 6 10.88 33.28 23.09
N ILE A 7 9.88 34.14 22.89
CA ILE A 7 8.56 33.74 22.37
C ILE A 7 8.70 33.15 20.96
N SER A 8 9.51 33.76 20.09
CA SER A 8 9.71 33.27 18.73
C SER A 8 10.42 31.91 18.68
N ILE A 9 11.38 31.67 19.57
CA ILE A 9 12.05 30.36 19.72
C ILE A 9 11.05 29.31 20.23
N PHE A 10 10.22 29.66 21.21
CA PHE A 10 9.22 28.75 21.77
C PHE A 10 8.16 28.34 20.73
N ILE A 11 7.70 29.29 19.91
CA ILE A 11 6.79 29.02 18.79
C ILE A 11 7.46 28.11 17.74
N CYS A 12 8.72 28.37 17.37
CA CYS A 12 9.45 27.48 16.47
C CYS A 12 9.59 26.05 17.02
N ILE A 13 9.90 25.88 18.30
CA ILE A 13 10.01 24.56 18.94
C ILE A 13 8.65 23.84 18.95
N LEU A 14 7.57 24.56 19.25
CA LEU A 14 6.19 24.02 19.17
C LEU A 14 5.79 23.61 17.75
N PHE A 15 6.25 24.33 16.72
CA PHE A 15 6.04 23.95 15.33
C PHE A 15 6.87 22.71 14.96
N ILE A 16 8.14 22.63 15.37
CA ILE A 16 9.00 21.47 15.11
C ILE A 16 8.48 20.20 15.80
N LEU A 17 7.95 20.34 17.03
CA LEU A 17 7.35 19.20 17.77
C LEU A 17 6.00 18.74 17.19
N ASN A 18 5.27 19.59 16.47
CA ASN A 18 4.05 19.21 15.75
C ASN A 18 4.30 18.64 14.34
N VAL A 19 5.56 18.51 13.93
CA VAL A 19 5.96 17.74 12.73
C VAL A 19 6.26 16.28 13.11
N GLU A 20 5.67 15.76 14.18
CA GLU A 20 5.36 14.33 14.21
C GLU A 20 4.28 14.10 13.16
N GLY A 21 4.70 13.61 11.99
CA GLY A 21 3.83 13.41 10.84
C GLY A 21 2.50 12.82 11.27
N GLN A 22 1.40 13.46 10.88
CA GLN A 22 0.05 13.01 11.18
C GLN A 22 0.00 11.49 10.99
N GLY A 23 -0.24 10.76 12.08
CA GLY A 23 -0.26 9.29 12.05
C GLY A 23 -1.21 8.79 10.96
N CYS A 24 -1.20 7.50 10.63
CA CYS A 24 -2.03 6.99 9.54
C CYS A 24 -3.55 7.12 9.75
N THR A 25 -4.02 7.51 10.93
CA THR A 25 -5.45 7.62 11.25
C THR A 25 -6.23 8.49 10.26
N PRO A 26 -5.86 9.76 9.96
CA PRO A 26 -6.62 10.59 9.02
C PRO A 26 -6.61 10.03 7.61
N PHE A 27 -5.50 9.38 7.20
CA PHE A 27 -5.40 8.70 5.91
C PHE A 27 -6.32 7.47 5.83
N LEU A 28 -6.44 6.69 6.91
CA LEU A 28 -7.22 5.45 6.93
C LEU A 28 -8.71 5.67 7.22
N GLU A 29 -9.07 6.80 7.83
CA GLU A 29 -10.46 7.12 8.20
C GLU A 29 -11.42 7.03 7.00
N LYS A 30 -10.97 7.48 5.83
CA LYS A 30 -11.75 7.46 4.58
C LYS A 30 -12.06 6.07 4.02
N PHE A 31 -11.50 5.02 4.62
CA PHE A 31 -11.67 3.63 4.18
C PHE A 31 -12.48 2.78 5.15
N LYS A 32 -13.13 3.38 6.16
CA LYS A 32 -13.89 2.66 7.19
C LYS A 32 -15.34 2.30 6.83
N ASP A 33 -15.80 2.60 5.62
CA ASP A 33 -17.15 2.20 5.21
C ASP A 33 -17.18 0.70 4.85
N PRO A 34 -17.90 -0.16 5.61
CA PRO A 34 -17.94 -1.59 5.36
C PRO A 34 -18.67 -1.98 4.07
N LYS A 35 -19.39 -1.04 3.43
CA LYS A 35 -20.08 -1.26 2.16
C LYS A 35 -19.21 -0.96 0.94
N LYS A 36 -18.05 -0.32 1.14
CA LYS A 36 -17.15 0.05 0.05
C LYS A 36 -16.14 -1.05 -0.21
N CYS A 37 -15.71 -1.11 -1.46
CA CYS A 37 -14.51 -1.84 -1.83
C CYS A 37 -13.31 -0.90 -1.84
N ILE A 38 -12.21 -1.32 -1.24
CA ILE A 38 -10.96 -0.56 -1.23
C ILE A 38 -9.95 -1.26 -2.11
N GLN A 39 -9.67 -0.72 -3.29
CA GLN A 39 -8.60 -1.24 -4.13
C GLN A 39 -7.26 -0.73 -3.65
N ILE A 40 -6.27 -1.61 -3.59
CA ILE A 40 -4.89 -1.28 -3.25
C ILE A 40 -3.95 -1.56 -4.42
N SER A 41 -2.90 -0.74 -4.50
CA SER A 41 -1.75 -0.98 -5.36
C SER A 41 -0.47 -0.75 -4.57
N ILE A 42 0.37 -1.77 -4.51
CA ILE A 42 1.64 -1.76 -3.79
C ILE A 42 2.76 -1.90 -4.81
N ALA A 43 3.78 -1.06 -4.71
CA ALA A 43 5.01 -1.20 -5.49
C ALA A 43 6.21 -1.25 -4.54
N GLY A 44 6.99 -2.32 -4.66
CA GLY A 44 8.19 -2.59 -3.88
C GLY A 44 9.44 -2.43 -4.73
N VAL A 45 10.48 -1.82 -4.16
CA VAL A 45 11.82 -1.77 -4.74
C VAL A 45 12.82 -2.35 -3.75
N ASN A 46 13.62 -3.31 -4.20
CA ASN A 46 14.69 -3.88 -3.41
C ASN A 46 15.80 -2.83 -3.24
N SER A 47 16.18 -2.55 -2.00
CA SER A 47 17.16 -1.53 -1.63
C SER A 47 18.60 -1.84 -2.07
N GLN A 48 18.88 -3.07 -2.50
CA GLN A 48 20.23 -3.51 -2.92
C GLN A 48 20.28 -3.77 -4.42
N SER A 49 19.37 -4.60 -4.94
CA SER A 49 19.36 -5.02 -6.35
C SER A 49 18.56 -4.11 -7.27
N MET A 50 17.78 -3.17 -6.71
CA MET A 50 16.77 -2.39 -7.44
C MET A 50 15.70 -3.26 -8.15
N SER A 51 15.59 -4.55 -7.81
CA SER A 51 14.52 -5.40 -8.32
C SER A 51 13.17 -4.89 -7.84
N GLN A 52 12.17 -5.00 -8.70
CA GLN A 52 10.84 -4.48 -8.44
C GLN A 52 9.84 -5.61 -8.28
N GLU A 53 8.84 -5.38 -7.44
CA GLU A 53 7.66 -6.24 -7.32
C GLU A 53 6.41 -5.40 -7.13
N GLY A 54 5.30 -5.86 -7.67
CA GLY A 54 4.01 -5.20 -7.59
C GLY A 54 2.99 -6.06 -6.89
N TYR A 55 2.04 -5.45 -6.18
CA TYR A 55 0.85 -6.13 -5.69
C TYR A 55 -0.39 -5.32 -6.00
N LYS A 56 -1.49 -6.00 -6.32
CA LYS A 56 -2.83 -5.39 -6.32
C LYS A 56 -3.82 -6.32 -5.69
N GLY A 57 -4.83 -5.70 -5.07
CA GLY A 57 -5.91 -6.45 -4.44
C GLY A 57 -7.05 -5.53 -4.05
N ASN A 58 -8.09 -6.16 -3.54
CA ASN A 58 -9.23 -5.48 -2.97
C ASN A 58 -9.28 -5.79 -1.47
N LEU A 59 -9.64 -4.79 -0.68
CA LEU A 59 -9.87 -4.87 0.75
C LEU A 59 -11.32 -4.48 1.05
N MET A 60 -11.77 -4.88 2.23
CA MET A 60 -13.00 -4.40 2.84
C MET A 60 -12.74 -4.03 4.30
N PHE A 61 -13.53 -3.09 4.82
CA PHE A 61 -13.48 -2.77 6.25
C PHE A 61 -14.36 -3.73 7.04
N LYS A 62 -13.76 -4.48 7.96
CA LYS A 62 -14.45 -5.46 8.81
C LYS A 62 -13.76 -5.53 10.18
N ASN A 63 -14.55 -5.49 11.26
CA ASN A 63 -14.07 -5.65 12.63
C ASN A 63 -12.93 -4.69 13.02
N GLY A 64 -12.97 -3.44 12.55
CA GLY A 64 -11.92 -2.45 12.84
C GLY A 64 -10.65 -2.61 12.00
N LEU A 65 -10.66 -3.50 11.00
CA LEU A 65 -9.52 -3.79 10.13
C LEU A 65 -9.91 -3.62 8.67
N LEU A 66 -8.95 -3.20 7.85
CA LEU A 66 -9.01 -3.40 6.41
C LEU A 66 -8.43 -4.79 6.15
N VAL A 67 -9.24 -5.68 5.59
CA VAL A 67 -8.86 -7.08 5.34
C VAL A 67 -9.08 -7.43 3.89
N ASN A 68 -8.37 -8.43 3.41
CA ASN A 68 -8.54 -8.96 2.06
C ASN A 68 -9.99 -9.27 1.71
N ASN A 69 -10.41 -8.80 0.55
CA ASN A 69 -11.66 -9.15 -0.11
C ASN A 69 -11.33 -9.83 -1.45
N GLY A 70 -10.96 -11.12 -1.36
CA GLY A 70 -10.38 -11.90 -2.46
C GLY A 70 -8.86 -12.08 -2.29
N THR A 71 -8.16 -12.21 -3.41
CA THR A 71 -6.71 -12.45 -3.44
C THR A 71 -5.94 -11.16 -3.72
N ILE A 72 -4.84 -10.95 -3.01
CA ILE A 72 -3.80 -10.00 -3.43
C ILE A 72 -2.83 -10.73 -4.34
N ILE A 73 -2.70 -10.24 -5.57
CA ILE A 73 -1.88 -10.83 -6.63
C ILE A 73 -0.52 -10.13 -6.62
N ASN A 74 0.56 -10.90 -6.52
CA ASN A 74 1.93 -10.43 -6.77
C ASN A 74 2.27 -10.48 -8.26
N LEU A 75 2.97 -9.46 -8.75
CA LEU A 75 3.58 -9.42 -10.07
C LEU A 75 5.10 -9.36 -9.90
N GLN A 76 5.79 -10.32 -10.52
CA GLN A 76 7.24 -10.30 -10.64
C GLN A 76 7.62 -9.96 -12.09
N THR A 77 8.60 -9.05 -12.25
CA THR A 77 8.98 -8.47 -13.55
C THR A 77 10.03 -9.28 -14.30
N TYR A 78 10.32 -10.53 -13.92
CA TYR A 78 11.43 -11.28 -14.55
C TYR A 78 11.08 -11.88 -15.92
N GLU A 79 9.79 -12.02 -16.26
CA GLU A 79 9.34 -12.59 -17.53
C GLU A 79 8.22 -11.73 -18.16
N THR A 80 8.35 -11.41 -19.46
CA THR A 80 7.45 -10.48 -20.18
C THR A 80 6.54 -11.17 -21.22
N THR A 81 6.55 -12.50 -21.25
CA THR A 81 5.77 -13.29 -22.21
C THR A 81 4.60 -13.98 -21.54
N CYS A 82 3.37 -13.72 -21.98
CA CYS A 82 2.29 -14.69 -21.81
C CYS A 82 2.77 -16.00 -22.44
N THR A 83 2.80 -17.11 -21.69
CA THR A 83 3.08 -18.50 -22.11
C THR A 83 3.68 -18.67 -23.51
N SER A 84 4.85 -19.32 -23.63
CA SER A 84 5.62 -19.53 -24.88
C SER A 84 4.82 -19.93 -26.14
N TYR A 85 3.58 -20.40 -26.00
CA TYR A 85 2.64 -20.79 -27.06
C TYR A 85 1.74 -19.68 -27.63
N ARG A 86 1.51 -18.52 -26.98
CA ARG A 86 0.46 -17.56 -27.41
C ARG A 86 0.94 -16.20 -27.95
N LYS A 87 2.26 -15.93 -28.05
CA LYS A 87 2.86 -14.69 -28.61
C LYS A 87 2.36 -13.36 -28.03
N PHE A 88 1.60 -13.37 -26.94
CA PHE A 88 1.19 -12.14 -26.26
C PHE A 88 2.30 -11.66 -25.32
N VAL A 89 2.58 -10.37 -25.33
CA VAL A 89 3.55 -9.74 -24.44
C VAL A 89 2.78 -8.99 -23.38
N GLN A 90 3.11 -9.24 -22.13
CA GLN A 90 2.61 -8.45 -21.01
C GLN A 90 3.79 -8.04 -20.14
N PRO A 91 3.75 -6.85 -19.51
CA PRO A 91 4.87 -6.35 -18.72
C PRO A 91 5.23 -7.22 -17.50
N PHE A 92 4.40 -8.23 -17.16
CA PHE A 92 4.56 -9.09 -15.99
C PHE A 92 4.13 -10.52 -16.30
N PHE A 93 4.83 -11.52 -15.76
CA PHE A 93 4.46 -12.91 -15.97
C PHE A 93 3.30 -13.30 -15.05
N ALA A 94 2.14 -13.59 -15.65
CA ALA A 94 0.91 -13.88 -14.92
C ALA A 94 0.79 -15.33 -14.42
N ASP A 95 1.72 -16.24 -14.71
CA ASP A 95 1.61 -17.63 -14.23
C ASP A 95 2.29 -17.84 -12.86
N ASP A 96 3.24 -16.97 -12.49
CA ASP A 96 3.94 -17.00 -11.19
C ASP A 96 3.33 -16.03 -10.17
N GLN A 97 1.99 -16.04 -10.08
CA GLN A 97 1.28 -15.20 -9.12
C GLN A 97 1.44 -15.76 -7.71
N PHE A 98 2.19 -15.06 -6.86
CA PHE A 98 2.18 -15.33 -5.43
C PHE A 98 0.95 -14.67 -4.79
N GLN A 99 0.21 -15.45 -4.00
CA GLN A 99 -0.95 -14.96 -3.25
C GLN A 99 -0.55 -14.59 -1.82
N ILE A 100 -0.95 -13.40 -1.39
CA ILE A 100 -0.82 -12.99 0.01
C ILE A 100 -2.17 -13.12 0.70
N ASN A 101 -2.27 -14.13 1.57
CA ASN A 101 -3.53 -14.46 2.24
C ASN A 101 -3.69 -13.74 3.59
N ASP A 102 -2.60 -13.24 4.19
CA ASP A 102 -2.61 -12.70 5.55
C ASP A 102 -2.59 -11.17 5.62
N PHE A 103 -2.91 -10.50 4.52
CA PHE A 103 -2.83 -9.05 4.44
C PHE A 103 -3.97 -8.38 5.20
N SER A 104 -3.58 -7.43 6.07
CA SER A 104 -4.55 -6.59 6.79
C SER A 104 -3.91 -5.26 7.20
N ILE A 105 -4.71 -4.20 7.34
CA ILE A 105 -4.27 -2.91 7.87
C ILE A 105 -5.18 -2.51 9.03
N THR A 106 -4.60 -2.25 10.19
CA THR A 106 -5.32 -1.68 11.35
C THR A 106 -5.52 -0.18 11.13
N THR A 107 -6.54 0.41 11.75
CA THR A 107 -6.87 1.84 11.58
C THR A 107 -5.82 2.79 12.14
N ASP A 108 -4.94 2.31 13.02
CA ASP A 108 -3.77 3.06 13.53
C ASP A 108 -2.52 2.86 12.66
N GLY A 109 -2.62 2.16 11.52
CA GLY A 109 -1.57 2.05 10.52
C GLY A 109 -0.58 0.91 10.71
N ASN A 110 -0.97 -0.19 11.35
CA ASN A 110 -0.17 -1.42 11.31
C ASN A 110 -0.62 -2.28 10.13
N ILE A 111 0.31 -2.62 9.26
CA ILE A 111 0.11 -3.51 8.12
C ILE A 111 0.67 -4.90 8.45
N LYS A 112 -0.14 -5.94 8.25
CA LYS A 112 0.30 -7.33 8.27
C LYS A 112 0.55 -7.77 6.83
N TYR A 113 1.73 -8.32 6.58
CA TYR A 113 2.19 -8.71 5.26
C TYR A 113 3.25 -9.81 5.40
N GLY A 114 3.02 -10.98 4.79
CA GLY A 114 4.03 -12.05 4.75
C GLY A 114 4.37 -12.60 6.13
N GLY A 115 3.37 -12.73 7.00
CA GLY A 115 3.49 -13.22 8.38
C GLY A 115 3.96 -12.17 9.38
N VAL A 116 4.26 -10.94 8.95
CA VAL A 116 4.88 -9.93 9.82
C VAL A 116 4.11 -8.63 9.83
N THR A 117 4.00 -8.04 11.02
CA THR A 117 3.39 -6.72 11.22
C THR A 117 4.45 -5.61 11.11
N ARG A 118 4.14 -4.56 10.35
CA ARG A 118 4.95 -3.36 10.15
C ARG A 118 4.11 -2.10 10.38
N LYS A 119 4.77 -0.98 10.64
CA LYS A 119 4.10 0.33 10.71
C LYS A 119 4.10 0.99 9.34
N LEU A 120 2.94 1.50 8.93
CA LEU A 120 2.81 2.37 7.77
C LEU A 120 3.29 3.78 8.14
N THR A 121 4.00 4.40 7.21
CA THR A 121 4.23 5.84 7.18
C THR A 121 3.26 6.42 6.16
N CYS A 122 2.32 7.24 6.60
CA CYS A 122 1.30 7.83 5.72
C CYS A 122 1.65 9.29 5.42
N LEU A 123 1.62 9.67 4.14
CA LEU A 123 1.90 11.03 3.71
C LEU A 123 0.58 11.75 3.43
N GLY A 124 0.02 12.39 4.46
CA GLY A 124 -1.17 13.22 4.34
C GLY A 124 -2.43 12.50 3.82
N GLY A 125 -3.48 13.26 3.52
CA GLY A 125 -4.79 12.75 3.13
C GLY A 125 -4.88 12.13 1.72
N ASP A 126 -3.81 12.18 0.92
CA ASP A 126 -3.88 12.06 -0.55
C ASP A 126 -3.77 10.62 -1.10
N GLY A 127 -3.95 9.60 -0.27
CA GLY A 127 -4.05 8.23 -0.81
C GLY A 127 -2.74 7.43 -0.79
N PHE A 128 -1.67 7.94 -0.19
CA PHE A 128 -0.33 7.34 -0.21
C PHE A 128 0.17 6.95 1.18
N ALA A 129 0.72 5.74 1.29
CA ALA A 129 1.44 5.25 2.45
C ALA A 129 2.69 4.46 2.00
N SER A 130 3.63 4.25 2.91
CA SER A 130 4.83 3.45 2.65
C SER A 130 5.19 2.59 3.85
N PHE A 131 5.90 1.50 3.61
CA PHE A 131 6.48 0.67 4.68
C PHE A 131 7.73 -0.05 4.17
N LYS A 132 8.54 -0.55 5.10
CA LYS A 132 9.72 -1.36 4.81
C LYS A 132 9.48 -2.79 5.26
N SER A 133 9.85 -3.77 4.43
CA SER A 133 9.95 -5.16 4.84
C SER A 133 11.21 -5.79 4.27
N ASN A 134 12.06 -6.36 5.13
CA ASN A 134 13.35 -6.93 4.74
C ASN A 134 14.18 -5.92 3.92
N TYR A 135 14.57 -6.30 2.70
CA TYR A 135 15.31 -5.48 1.75
C TYR A 135 14.41 -4.69 0.79
N TYR A 136 13.09 -4.64 0.99
CA TYR A 136 12.17 -3.92 0.11
C TYR A 136 11.60 -2.67 0.77
N LEU A 137 11.56 -1.59 -0.02
CA LEU A 137 10.85 -0.35 0.27
C LEU A 137 9.53 -0.37 -0.53
N TYR A 138 8.41 -0.33 0.18
CA TYR A 138 7.09 -0.38 -0.42
C TYR A 138 6.40 0.96 -0.38
N SER A 139 5.74 1.29 -1.48
CA SER A 139 4.69 2.30 -1.58
C SER A 139 3.34 1.60 -1.70
N LEU A 140 2.33 2.14 -1.04
CA LEU A 140 0.95 1.67 -1.02
C LEU A 140 0.05 2.83 -1.40
N THR A 141 -0.81 2.60 -2.39
CA THR A 141 -1.89 3.52 -2.76
C THR A 141 -3.24 2.84 -2.59
N MET A 142 -4.24 3.61 -2.19
CA MET A 142 -5.56 3.09 -1.86
C MET A 142 -6.68 3.97 -2.44
N ARG A 143 -7.72 3.34 -2.98
CA ARG A 143 -8.91 4.02 -3.51
C ARG A 143 -10.19 3.28 -3.16
N SER A 144 -11.23 4.04 -2.81
CA SER A 144 -12.55 3.51 -2.45
C SER A 144 -13.50 3.52 -3.65
N TYR A 145 -14.31 2.47 -3.77
CA TYR A 145 -15.32 2.26 -4.81
C TYR A 145 -16.61 1.70 -4.20
N ASP A 146 -17.75 1.92 -4.85
CA ASP A 146 -19.04 1.35 -4.43
C ASP A 146 -19.08 -0.18 -4.59
N ASN A 147 -18.47 -0.69 -5.66
CA ASN A 147 -18.33 -2.11 -5.94
C ASN A 147 -16.85 -2.42 -6.23
N CYS A 148 -16.41 -3.65 -6.00
CA CYS A 148 -15.03 -4.02 -6.33
C CYS A 148 -14.83 -4.03 -7.84
N PRO A 149 -14.02 -3.09 -8.39
CA PRO A 149 -13.70 -3.16 -9.79
C PRO A 149 -12.89 -4.45 -10.04
N PRO A 150 -13.01 -5.03 -11.26
CA PRO A 150 -12.12 -6.09 -11.66
C PRO A 150 -10.67 -5.61 -11.53
N LEU A 151 -9.84 -6.47 -10.93
CA LEU A 151 -8.40 -6.28 -10.89
C LEU A 151 -7.89 -6.69 -12.27
N TYR A 152 -7.99 -5.80 -13.26
CA TYR A 152 -7.40 -6.02 -14.58
C TYR A 152 -5.87 -6.08 -14.43
N TYR A 153 -5.33 -7.23 -14.05
CA TYR A 153 -3.95 -7.42 -13.64
C TYR A 153 -3.48 -8.79 -14.11
N GLY A 154 -2.58 -8.82 -15.10
CA GLY A 154 -2.09 -10.07 -15.67
C GLY A 154 -3.23 -11.02 -16.05
N GLU A 155 -4.22 -10.55 -16.85
CA GLU A 155 -5.34 -11.39 -17.25
C GLU A 155 -4.82 -12.75 -17.75
N PRO A 156 -5.48 -13.87 -17.39
CA PRO A 156 -5.11 -15.16 -17.96
C PRO A 156 -5.08 -14.98 -19.47
N CYS A 157 -4.01 -15.46 -20.12
CA CYS A 157 -3.80 -15.29 -21.56
C CYS A 157 -4.79 -16.17 -22.37
N LYS A 158 -6.09 -16.03 -22.11
CA LYS A 158 -7.20 -16.83 -22.58
C LYS A 158 -8.33 -15.88 -22.96
N GLN A 159 -8.56 -15.76 -24.28
CA GLN A 159 -9.83 -15.30 -24.84
C GLN A 159 -10.97 -16.21 -24.37
#